data_AF-A0A2K5FAH4-F1
#
_entry.id   AF-A0A2K5FAH4-F1
#
_cell.length_a   1.000
_cell.length_b   1.000
_cell.length_c   1.000
_cell.angle_alpha   90.00
_cell.angle_beta   90.00
_cell.angle_gamma   90.00
#
_symmetry.space_group_name_H-M   'P 1'
#
loop_
_entity.id
_entity.type
_entity.pdbx_description
1 polymer ?
#
loop_
_entity_poly.entity_id
_entity_poly.type
_entity_poly.pdbx_seq_one_letter_code
_entity_poly.pdbx_strand_id
1 'polypeptide(L)'
;MATREDELRSCVVCGDQATGYHFNALTCEGCKGFFRRTVSKSTGPTCPFAGSCEVSKAQRRHCPACRLQKCLDAGMRKDTSSPSVHPSPALAHPGPRAASARTLRRHQHFHGAASHQVYQ
;
A
#
# COMPACT_ATOMS: atom_id res chain seq x y z
N MET A 1 13.67 -21.53 -15.18
CA MET A 1 14.47 -21.56 -13.95
C MET A 1 14.96 -20.14 -13.69
N ALA A 2 14.38 -19.44 -12.71
CA ALA A 2 14.82 -18.08 -12.35
C ALA A 2 16.18 -18.18 -11.62
N THR A 3 17.18 -17.43 -12.06
CA THR A 3 18.48 -17.39 -11.40
C THR A 3 18.37 -16.58 -10.11
N ARG A 4 19.25 -16.84 -9.15
CA ARG A 4 19.27 -16.19 -7.82
C ARG A 4 19.43 -14.65 -7.90
N GLU A 5 19.82 -14.15 -9.06
CA GLU A 5 19.97 -12.73 -9.39
C GLU A 5 18.64 -12.08 -9.86
N ASP A 6 17.69 -12.86 -10.37
CA ASP A 6 16.37 -12.37 -10.80
C ASP A 6 15.46 -12.05 -9.61
N GLU A 7 15.58 -12.79 -8.50
CA GLU A 7 14.91 -12.47 -7.24
C GLU A 7 15.40 -11.15 -6.63
N LEU A 8 16.68 -10.81 -6.86
CA LEU A 8 17.29 -9.58 -6.35
C LEU A 8 16.81 -8.32 -7.10
N ARG A 9 16.19 -8.48 -8.27
CA ARG A 9 15.70 -7.39 -9.11
C ARG A 9 14.18 -7.38 -9.20
N SER A 10 13.49 -7.50 -8.07
CA SER A 10 12.03 -7.38 -8.01
C SER A 10 11.58 -5.93 -7.78
N CYS A 11 10.48 -5.54 -8.42
CA CYS A 11 9.90 -4.21 -8.29
C CYS A 11 9.30 -4.05 -6.89
N VAL A 12 9.83 -3.11 -6.10
CA VAL A 12 9.39 -2.87 -4.71
C VAL A 12 7.90 -2.49 -4.59
N VAL A 13 7.28 -2.04 -5.68
CA VAL A 13 5.86 -1.68 -5.73
C VAL A 13 4.95 -2.88 -6.00
N CYS A 14 5.29 -3.78 -6.91
CA CYS A 14 4.34 -4.83 -7.35
C CYS A 14 4.92 -6.24 -7.49
N GLY A 15 6.21 -6.42 -7.18
CA GLY A 15 6.90 -7.70 -7.28
C GLY A 15 7.21 -8.18 -8.70
N ASP A 16 6.82 -7.44 -9.73
CA ASP A 16 7.19 -7.74 -11.13
C ASP A 16 8.69 -7.52 -11.36
N GLN A 17 9.25 -8.07 -12.43
CA GLN A 17 10.68 -7.93 -12.76
C GLN A 17 11.05 -6.45 -12.92
N ALA A 18 11.98 -5.97 -12.10
CA ALA A 18 12.46 -4.59 -12.14
C ALA A 18 13.46 -4.43 -13.29
N THR A 19 13.34 -3.31 -14.00
CA THR A 19 14.28 -2.97 -15.07
C THR A 19 15.41 -2.08 -14.58
N GLY A 20 15.26 -1.49 -13.39
CA GLY A 20 16.28 -0.64 -12.77
C GLY A 20 15.67 0.36 -11.78
N TYR A 21 16.48 1.33 -11.37
CA TYR A 21 16.03 2.44 -10.53
C TYR A 21 15.32 3.50 -11.38
N HIS A 22 14.07 3.80 -11.02
CA HIS A 22 13.29 4.88 -11.61
C HIS A 22 12.72 5.73 -10.49
N PHE A 23 12.88 7.05 -10.58
CA PHE A 23 12.39 7.97 -9.55
C PHE A 23 12.88 7.61 -8.14
N ASN A 24 14.14 7.17 -8.01
CA ASN A 24 14.78 6.77 -6.74
C ASN A 24 14.32 5.42 -6.15
N ALA A 25 13.57 4.59 -6.89
CA ALA A 25 13.20 3.25 -6.42
C ALA A 25 13.38 2.17 -7.51
N LEU A 26 13.76 0.95 -7.08
CA LEU A 26 13.90 -0.21 -7.96
C LEU A 26 12.51 -0.67 -8.45
N THR A 27 12.19 -0.40 -9.71
CA THR A 27 10.85 -0.61 -10.24
C THR A 27 10.82 -1.22 -11.64
N CYS A 28 9.68 -1.80 -12.01
CA CYS A 28 9.41 -2.28 -13.36
C CYS A 28 8.91 -1.14 -14.27
N GLU A 29 8.95 -1.34 -15.59
CA GLU A 29 8.44 -0.37 -16.58
C GLU A 29 6.98 0.02 -16.34
N GLY A 30 6.16 -0.94 -15.88
CA GLY A 30 4.77 -0.69 -15.58
C GLY A 30 4.57 0.35 -14.46
N CYS A 31 5.34 0.26 -13.37
CA CYS A 31 5.25 1.18 -12.24
C CYS A 31 5.94 2.52 -12.53
N LYS A 32 7.06 2.51 -13.24
CA LYS A 32 7.70 3.72 -13.79
C LYS A 32 6.73 4.56 -14.61
N GLY A 33 6.11 3.96 -15.63
CA GLY A 33 5.19 4.67 -16.52
C GLY A 33 3.92 5.13 -15.80
N PHE A 34 3.40 4.31 -14.88
CA PHE A 34 2.26 4.66 -14.04
C PHE A 34 2.56 5.87 -13.15
N PHE A 35 3.68 5.85 -12.43
CA PHE A 35 4.09 6.93 -11.54
C PHE A 35 4.25 8.26 -12.30
N ARG A 36 4.98 8.24 -13.42
CA ARG A 36 5.18 9.42 -14.28
C ARG A 36 3.87 10.09 -14.70
N ARG A 37 2.85 9.30 -15.07
CA ARG A 37 1.55 9.82 -15.52
C ARG A 37 0.66 10.31 -14.37
N THR A 38 0.89 9.82 -13.16
CA THR A 38 -0.06 9.99 -12.05
C THR A 38 0.42 11.01 -11.02
N VAL A 39 1.73 11.06 -10.74
CA VAL A 39 2.31 11.88 -9.66
C VAL A 39 2.07 13.39 -9.82
N SER A 40 1.94 13.89 -11.05
CA SER A 40 1.74 15.33 -11.31
C SER A 40 0.28 15.74 -11.49
N LYS A 41 -0.67 14.81 -11.36
CA LYS A 41 -2.09 15.13 -11.48
C LYS A 41 -2.54 15.85 -10.22
N SER A 42 -3.21 17.00 -10.39
CA SER A 42 -3.81 17.77 -9.28
C SER A 42 -4.81 16.94 -8.50
N THR A 43 -5.61 16.13 -9.19
CA THR A 43 -6.53 15.16 -8.60
C THR A 43 -5.94 13.76 -8.74
N GLY A 44 -5.46 13.21 -7.62
CA GLY A 44 -4.99 11.83 -7.54
C GLY A 44 -6.13 10.82 -7.72
N PRO A 45 -5.82 9.55 -8.06
CA PRO A 45 -6.81 8.49 -8.12
C PRO A 45 -7.39 8.18 -6.72
N THR A 46 -8.70 7.93 -6.66
CA THR A 46 -9.41 7.53 -5.44
C THR A 46 -9.49 6.01 -5.33
N CYS A 47 -9.35 5.47 -4.12
CA CYS A 47 -9.53 4.04 -3.88
C CYS A 47 -11.03 3.70 -3.90
N PRO A 48 -11.48 2.72 -4.70
CA PRO A 48 -12.88 2.28 -4.67
C PRO A 48 -13.21 1.34 -3.49
N PHE A 49 -12.21 1.04 -2.66
CA PHE A 49 -12.31 0.13 -1.51
C PHE A 49 -11.87 0.86 -0.22
N ALA A 50 -11.22 0.16 0.71
CA ALA A 50 -10.79 0.68 2.02
C ALA A 50 -9.37 1.30 2.04
N GLY A 51 -8.74 1.55 0.89
CA GLY A 51 -7.38 2.11 0.82
C GLY A 51 -6.26 1.12 1.17
N SER A 52 -6.56 -0.17 1.29
CA SER A 52 -5.61 -1.22 1.70
C SER A 52 -5.48 -2.34 0.65
N CYS A 53 -5.64 -2.02 -0.64
CA CYS A 53 -5.61 -3.02 -1.70
C CYS A 53 -4.21 -3.62 -1.86
N GLU A 54 -4.15 -4.93 -2.08
CA GLU A 54 -2.90 -5.60 -2.46
C GLU A 54 -2.43 -5.14 -3.85
N VAL A 55 -1.14 -4.81 -3.96
CA VAL A 55 -0.52 -4.40 -5.22
C VAL A 55 0.49 -5.47 -5.64
N SER A 56 0.06 -6.36 -6.54
CA SER A 56 0.88 -7.41 -7.14
C SER A 56 0.92 -7.27 -8.67
N LYS A 57 1.78 -8.03 -9.36
CA LYS A 57 1.87 -8.02 -10.84
C LYS A 57 0.50 -8.21 -11.51
N ALA A 58 -0.30 -9.13 -10.97
CA ALA A 58 -1.64 -9.45 -11.48
C ALA A 58 -2.66 -8.35 -11.13
N GLN A 59 -2.62 -7.81 -9.91
CA GLN A 59 -3.72 -6.99 -9.39
C GLN A 59 -3.44 -5.47 -9.36
N ARG A 60 -2.22 -5.02 -9.72
CA ARG A 60 -1.82 -3.59 -9.74
C ARG A 60 -2.66 -2.69 -10.66
N ARG A 61 -3.61 -3.22 -11.43
CA ARG A 61 -4.54 -2.43 -12.25
C ARG A 61 -5.88 -2.16 -11.53
N HIS A 62 -6.25 -2.94 -10.52
CA HIS A 62 -7.54 -2.82 -9.83
C HIS A 62 -7.68 -1.53 -9.02
N CYS A 63 -6.59 -1.07 -8.40
CA CYS A 63 -6.62 0.14 -7.60
C CYS A 63 -5.43 1.06 -7.92
N PRO A 64 -5.62 2.05 -8.80
CA PRO A 64 -4.61 3.06 -9.09
C PRO A 64 -4.21 3.88 -7.84
N ALA A 65 -5.15 4.12 -6.92
CA ALA A 65 -4.90 4.86 -5.67
C ALA A 65 -3.89 4.15 -4.77
N CYS A 66 -4.16 2.89 -4.40
CA CYS A 66 -3.25 2.12 -3.55
C CYS A 66 -1.91 1.87 -4.26
N ARG A 67 -1.90 1.75 -5.59
CA ARG A 67 -0.65 1.64 -6.34
C ARG A 67 0.18 2.92 -6.26
N LEU A 68 -0.42 4.10 -6.41
CA LEU A 68 0.28 5.36 -6.29
C LEU A 68 0.81 5.56 -4.87
N GLN A 69 -0.02 5.25 -3.86
CA GLN A 69 0.40 5.31 -2.46
C GLN A 69 1.64 4.44 -2.23
N LYS A 70 1.61 3.17 -2.69
CA LYS A 70 2.76 2.27 -2.56
C LYS A 70 4.00 2.73 -3.34
N CYS A 71 3.84 3.44 -4.46
CA CYS A 71 4.97 4.09 -5.15
C CYS A 71 5.62 5.15 -4.26
N LEU A 72 4.82 6.03 -3.64
CA LEU A 72 5.30 7.09 -2.76
C LEU A 72 5.95 6.51 -1.48
N ASP A 73 5.33 5.50 -0.87
CA ASP A 73 5.85 4.81 0.31
C ASP A 73 7.18 4.10 0.03
N ALA A 74 7.37 3.60 -1.20
CA ALA A 74 8.63 3.03 -1.67
C ALA A 74 9.71 4.08 -1.98
N GLY A 75 9.43 5.36 -1.77
CA GLY A 75 10.38 6.45 -1.98
C GLY A 75 10.40 7.01 -3.39
N MET A 76 9.41 6.70 -4.25
CA MET A 76 9.37 7.30 -5.58
C MET A 76 9.11 8.80 -5.52
N ARG A 77 9.96 9.61 -6.14
CA ARG A 77 9.87 11.08 -6.15
C ARG A 77 10.01 11.66 -7.55
N LYS A 78 9.27 12.73 -7.83
CA LYS A 78 9.34 13.41 -9.14
C LYS A 78 10.65 14.19 -9.29
N ASP A 79 11.12 14.78 -8.20
CA ASP A 79 12.31 15.65 -8.19
C ASP A 79 13.55 14.83 -7.85
N THR A 80 14.44 14.67 -8.83
CA THR A 80 15.73 13.96 -8.72
C THR A 80 16.84 14.79 -8.07
N SER A 81 16.52 15.90 -7.39
CA SER A 81 17.49 16.92 -6.93
C SER A 81 18.26 16.57 -5.65
N SER A 82 18.15 15.35 -5.12
CA SER A 82 19.00 14.90 -4.01
C SER A 82 19.74 13.63 -4.42
N PRO A 83 21.09 13.59 -4.38
CA PRO A 83 21.82 12.34 -4.51
C PRO A 83 21.43 11.44 -3.33
N SER A 84 20.64 10.41 -3.60
CA SER A 84 20.33 9.39 -2.60
C SER A 84 21.59 8.55 -2.40
N VAL A 85 22.30 8.78 -1.30
CA VAL A 85 23.17 7.76 -0.70
C VAL A 85 22.30 6.54 -0.44
N HIS A 86 22.54 5.45 -1.18
CA HIS A 86 21.86 4.19 -0.94
C HIS A 86 22.41 3.62 0.39
N PRO A 87 21.61 3.44 1.46
CA PRO A 87 22.03 2.55 2.52
C PRO A 87 22.08 1.13 1.94
N SER A 88 23.23 0.48 2.10
CA SER A 88 23.46 -0.92 1.75
C SER A 88 22.34 -1.82 2.32
N PRO A 89 21.91 -2.89 1.62
CA PRO A 89 20.71 -3.68 1.95
C PRO A 89 20.93 -4.65 3.13
N ALA A 90 21.47 -4.17 4.25
CA ALA A 90 21.73 -4.96 5.45
C ALA A 90 20.86 -4.52 6.63
N LEU A 91 19.53 -4.41 6.44
CA LEU A 91 18.56 -4.62 7.54
C LEU A 91 17.11 -4.69 7.03
N ALA A 92 16.71 -5.86 6.52
CA ALA A 92 15.31 -6.24 6.47
C ALA A 92 15.02 -7.10 7.72
N HIS A 93 14.53 -6.48 8.79
CA HIS A 93 13.84 -7.23 9.84
C HIS A 93 12.36 -7.36 9.47
N PRO A 94 11.77 -8.56 9.44
CA PRO A 94 10.32 -8.71 9.40
C PRO A 94 9.76 -8.42 10.79
N GLY A 95 9.39 -7.17 11.05
CA GLY A 95 8.52 -6.86 12.19
C GLY A 95 7.10 -7.37 11.89
N PRO A 96 6.43 -8.08 12.82
CA PRO A 96 5.04 -8.47 12.64
C PRO A 96 4.19 -7.20 12.56
N ARG A 97 3.51 -7.00 11.43
CA ARG A 97 2.48 -5.98 11.29
C ARG A 97 1.41 -6.29 12.32
N ALA A 98 1.35 -5.48 13.38
CA ALA A 98 0.26 -5.50 14.34
C ALA A 98 -1.04 -5.29 13.55
N ALA A 99 -1.81 -6.35 13.39
CA ALA A 99 -3.20 -6.24 13.00
C ALA A 99 -3.89 -5.42 14.08
N SER A 100 -4.32 -4.21 13.75
CA SER A 100 -5.16 -3.41 14.63
C SER A 100 -6.42 -4.21 14.94
N ALA A 101 -6.44 -4.84 16.10
CA ALA A 101 -7.63 -5.40 16.71
C ALA A 101 -8.61 -4.25 16.90
N ARG A 102 -9.56 -4.12 15.96
CA ARG A 102 -10.73 -3.29 16.15
C ARG A 102 -11.51 -3.92 17.30
N THR A 103 -11.34 -3.38 18.50
CA THR A 103 -12.18 -3.67 19.65
C THR A 103 -13.63 -3.43 19.23
N LEU A 104 -14.39 -4.52 19.03
CA LEU A 104 -15.83 -4.46 18.93
C LEU A 104 -16.34 -3.87 20.25
N ARG A 105 -16.73 -2.59 20.24
CA ARG A 105 -17.49 -2.01 21.34
C ARG A 105 -18.82 -2.75 21.42
N ARG A 106 -18.91 -3.77 22.29
CA ARG A 106 -20.18 -4.31 22.79
C ARG A 106 -20.90 -3.16 23.49
N HIS A 107 -21.87 -2.55 22.82
CA HIS A 107 -22.92 -1.80 23.49
C HIS A 107 -23.74 -2.81 24.32
N GLN A 108 -23.38 -2.98 25.58
CA GLN A 108 -24.26 -3.54 26.59
C GLN A 108 -25.22 -2.42 26.98
N HIS A 109 -26.44 -2.42 26.42
CA HIS A 109 -27.53 -1.62 26.98
C HIS A 109 -28.36 -2.50 27.90
N PHE A 110 -28.51 -2.01 29.11
CA PHE A 110 -29.10 -2.60 30.29
C PHE A 110 -30.60 -2.89 30.12
N HIS A 111 -31.07 -3.86 30.89
CA HIS A 111 -32.47 -4.19 31.16
C HIS A 111 -33.31 -2.95 31.48
N GLY A 112 -34.41 -2.75 30.73
CA GLY A 112 -35.55 -1.93 31.13
C GLY A 112 -36.73 -2.86 31.44
N ALA A 113 -37.12 -2.92 32.72
CA ALA A 113 -38.12 -3.82 33.26
C ALA A 113 -39.51 -3.61 32.63
N ALA A 114 -40.15 -4.73 32.30
CA ALA A 114 -41.59 -4.80 32.18
C ALA A 114 -42.21 -4.54 33.55
N SER A 115 -43.09 -3.54 33.65
CA SER A 115 -44.11 -3.52 34.69
C SER A 115 -45.45 -3.22 34.05
N HIS A 116 -46.27 -4.26 34.10
CA HIS A 116 -47.68 -4.34 33.81
C HIS A 116 -48.50 -3.46 34.78
N GLN A 117 -49.81 -3.34 34.53
CA GLN A 117 -50.88 -2.86 35.44
C GLN A 117 -51.11 -1.32 35.42
N VAL A 118 -52.30 -0.72 35.34
CA VAL A 118 -53.70 -1.19 35.29
C VAL A 118 -54.61 0.04 35.06
N TYR A 119 -55.69 -0.16 34.28
CA TYR A 119 -57.05 0.36 34.51
C TYR A 119 -57.26 1.82 35.01
N GLN A 120 -57.64 2.72 34.09
CA GLN A 120 -58.92 3.48 34.08
C GLN A 120 -58.92 4.49 32.93
#